data_AF-A0A4R5P349-F1
#
_entry.id   AF-A0A4R5P349-F1
#
_cell.length_a   1.000
_cell.length_b   1.000
_cell.length_c   1.000
_cell.angle_alpha   90.00
_cell.angle_beta   90.00
_cell.angle_gamma   90.00
#
_symmetry.space_group_name_H-M   'P 1'
#
loop_
_entity.id
_entity.type
_entity.pdbx_description
1 polymer ?
#
loop_
_entity_poly.entity_id
_entity_poly.type
_entity_poly.pdbx_seq_one_letter_code
_entity_poly.pdbx_strand_id
1 'polypeptide(L)'
;MMNILNNLMVRFIQKTFYASIVYILHLLFAPVSYENIEYQGYQSKLGHPSWTTCLCDYPDYKQYKAPSDITVNGCNWGTWVTFPQKVEAIQAIVGSYTNPIEFFRSKDFLAMYMHNGYYYDAALDYLANSCYTLEQKKFVIYAMGGKSTSLCTNTYKLYKAHKIDLQLLTLIYSIHISNIMKTGNRYKNVANTLKNNGKLRDYLLAMQQDLPKESELYVWIQELFNNRFPESWRALMYADHLLYQKYGSEGGELPYYEIITRAVEDYKQWQQYLLYYDPMPLNISTPAYFLMVLEHPAFYYPFQFGPYSHSKDGVDILRDPEYSPEEKSMAILAMSQLDATNYAFIIENACDWYRKGRLSVEHLYQLFKVDLPTFYKYPFFIIDYKDKEVQKALDKFISIPTIPEGLKEIARKVKNGTLATKEEMAYMRGYHEFRKTHFTLYETIPARG
;
A
#
# COMPACT_ATOMS: atom_id res chain seq x y z
N MET A 1 63.14 -26.40 -1.50
CA MET A 1 63.16 -25.13 -0.73
C MET A 1 62.43 -23.98 -1.44
N MET A 2 62.63 -23.78 -2.75
CA MET A 2 61.97 -22.73 -3.56
C MET A 2 60.42 -22.78 -3.56
N ASN A 3 59.80 -23.98 -3.55
CA ASN A 3 58.34 -24.13 -3.50
C ASN A 3 57.70 -23.80 -2.13
N ILE A 4 58.48 -23.81 -1.05
CA ILE A 4 57.98 -23.46 0.29
C ILE A 4 57.98 -21.95 0.47
N LEU A 5 59.01 -21.26 -0.05
CA LEU A 5 59.08 -19.80 -0.10
C LEU A 5 57.99 -19.19 -0.99
N ASN A 6 57.69 -19.77 -2.15
CA ASN A 6 56.58 -19.31 -2.99
C ASN A 6 55.21 -19.51 -2.32
N ASN A 7 54.98 -20.63 -1.63
CA ASN A 7 53.72 -20.84 -0.90
C ASN A 7 53.58 -19.91 0.33
N LEU A 8 54.67 -19.59 1.02
CA LEU A 8 54.68 -18.61 2.10
C LEU A 8 54.47 -17.19 1.60
N MET A 9 55.06 -16.82 0.45
CA MET A 9 54.87 -15.51 -0.17
C MET A 9 53.46 -15.34 -0.72
N VAL A 10 52.86 -16.37 -1.34
CA VAL A 10 51.44 -16.36 -1.76
C VAL A 10 50.50 -16.29 -0.57
N ARG A 11 50.77 -17.02 0.52
CA ARG A 11 49.97 -16.92 1.76
C ARG A 11 50.16 -15.58 2.49
N PHE A 12 51.34 -14.97 2.39
CA PHE A 12 51.59 -13.63 2.92
C PHE A 12 50.87 -12.57 2.07
N ILE A 13 50.99 -12.62 0.74
CA ILE A 13 50.25 -11.74 -0.18
C ILE A 13 48.74 -11.92 -0.02
N GLN A 14 48.22 -13.14 0.16
CA GLN A 14 46.81 -13.39 0.43
C GLN A 14 46.37 -12.86 1.80
N LYS A 15 47.20 -12.97 2.85
CA LYS A 15 46.90 -12.40 4.17
C LYS A 15 46.97 -10.88 4.19
N THR A 16 47.90 -10.27 3.45
CA THR A 16 48.01 -8.82 3.33
C THR A 16 46.88 -8.27 2.46
N PHE A 17 46.47 -8.97 1.39
CA PHE A 17 45.32 -8.60 0.55
C PHE A 17 43.98 -8.75 1.31
N TYR A 18 43.83 -9.78 2.15
CA TYR A 18 42.65 -9.91 3.02
C TYR A 18 42.63 -8.87 4.15
N ALA A 19 43.78 -8.53 4.73
CA ALA A 19 43.86 -7.45 5.71
C ALA A 19 43.57 -6.07 5.09
N SER A 20 43.96 -5.83 3.83
CA SER A 20 43.60 -4.63 3.09
C SER A 20 42.12 -4.58 2.73
N ILE A 21 41.49 -5.71 2.36
CA ILE A 21 40.05 -5.78 2.09
C ILE A 21 39.23 -5.62 3.37
N VAL A 22 39.67 -6.20 4.50
CA VAL A 22 38.99 -6.03 5.80
C VAL A 22 39.20 -4.62 6.35
N TYR A 23 40.34 -3.97 6.09
CA TYR A 23 40.58 -2.56 6.42
C TYR A 23 39.75 -1.61 5.53
N ILE A 24 39.59 -1.92 4.24
CA ILE A 24 38.71 -1.17 3.32
C ILE A 24 37.23 -1.40 3.68
N LEU A 25 36.83 -2.60 4.08
CA LEU A 25 35.48 -2.88 4.57
C LEU A 25 35.24 -2.28 5.97
N HIS A 26 36.27 -2.15 6.83
CA HIS A 26 36.18 -1.36 8.06
C HIS A 26 36.11 0.14 7.79
N LEU A 27 36.76 0.65 6.74
CA LEU A 27 36.61 2.04 6.28
C LEU A 27 35.24 2.30 5.62
N LEU A 28 34.62 1.28 5.01
CA LEU A 28 33.30 1.39 4.38
C LEU A 28 32.12 1.12 5.35
N PHE A 29 32.35 0.41 6.47
CA PHE A 29 31.26 -0.03 7.35
C PHE A 29 31.51 0.13 8.87
N ALA A 30 32.60 0.76 9.32
CA ALA A 30 32.64 1.29 10.68
C ALA A 30 31.79 2.58 10.75
N PRO A 31 31.06 2.82 11.85
CA PRO A 31 30.10 3.91 11.92
C PRO A 31 30.86 5.23 11.79
N VAL A 32 30.68 5.94 10.67
CA VAL A 32 31.12 7.33 10.53
C VAL A 32 30.20 8.17 11.41
N SER A 33 30.53 8.20 12.70
CA SER A 33 30.12 9.25 13.59
C SER A 33 30.98 10.48 13.26
N TYR A 34 30.29 11.58 12.95
CA TYR A 34 30.79 12.96 13.04
C TYR A 34 32.00 13.32 12.17
N GLU A 35 31.73 13.67 10.90
CA GLU A 35 32.26 14.85 10.18
C GLU A 35 32.01 14.64 8.69
N ASN A 36 30.86 15.09 8.19
CA ASN A 36 30.73 15.80 6.91
C ASN A 36 29.29 16.19 6.65
N ILE A 37 28.92 17.26 7.35
CA ILE A 37 27.93 18.27 6.95
C ILE A 37 28.20 18.77 5.51
N GLU A 38 29.40 18.55 4.94
CA GLU A 38 29.74 18.85 3.55
C GLU A 38 29.17 17.85 2.51
N TYR A 39 28.83 16.61 2.88
CA TYR A 39 28.21 15.66 1.93
C TYR A 39 26.74 16.02 1.65
N GLN A 40 26.07 16.70 2.58
CA GLN A 40 24.76 17.34 2.34
C GLN A 40 24.88 18.53 1.38
N GLY A 41 26.02 19.25 1.39
CA GLY A 41 26.30 20.36 0.48
C GLY A 41 26.59 19.95 -0.97
N TYR A 42 27.03 18.70 -1.19
CA TYR A 42 27.24 18.17 -2.55
C TYR A 42 25.96 17.55 -3.15
N GLN A 43 25.09 16.97 -2.30
CA GLN A 43 23.76 16.53 -2.71
C GLN A 43 22.85 17.70 -3.13
N SER A 44 23.07 18.93 -2.65
CA SER A 44 22.28 20.10 -3.05
C SER A 44 22.71 20.73 -4.39
N LYS A 45 23.91 20.44 -4.90
CA LYS A 45 24.44 21.05 -6.13
C LYS A 45 24.22 20.26 -7.42
N LEU A 46 23.94 18.95 -7.34
CA LEU A 46 23.72 18.10 -8.51
C LEU A 46 22.25 18.01 -8.97
N GLY A 47 21.34 18.80 -8.37
CA GLY A 47 19.94 18.83 -8.82
C GLY A 47 19.20 17.50 -8.63
N HIS A 48 19.74 16.57 -7.85
CA HIS A 48 18.99 15.43 -7.34
C HIS A 48 18.32 15.89 -6.05
N PRO A 49 16.99 15.99 -5.98
CA PRO A 49 16.34 16.07 -4.68
C PRO A 49 16.62 14.74 -3.99
N SER A 50 17.68 14.69 -3.17
CA SER A 50 17.70 13.78 -2.04
C SER A 50 16.43 14.13 -1.29
N TRP A 51 15.55 13.16 -1.15
CA TRP A 51 14.25 13.33 -0.54
C TRP A 51 14.41 13.60 0.94
N THR A 52 15.52 13.17 1.53
CA THR A 52 16.10 13.67 2.79
C THR A 52 16.33 15.19 2.81
N THR A 53 16.75 15.82 1.70
CA THR A 53 16.85 17.29 1.57
C THR A 53 15.47 17.92 1.41
N CYS A 54 14.57 17.33 0.60
CA CYS A 54 13.16 17.73 0.58
C CYS A 54 12.45 17.54 1.93
N LEU A 55 12.85 16.61 2.79
CA LEU A 55 12.24 16.34 4.10
C LEU A 55 12.82 17.21 5.22
N CYS A 56 14.14 17.44 5.20
CA CYS A 56 14.79 18.34 6.15
C CYS A 56 14.43 19.80 5.86
N ASP A 57 14.20 20.15 4.59
CA ASP A 57 13.71 21.48 4.17
C ASP A 57 12.19 21.59 4.16
N TYR A 58 11.44 20.49 4.35
CA TYR A 58 10.01 20.49 4.70
C TYR A 58 9.77 19.95 6.12
N PRO A 59 10.04 20.75 7.17
CA PRO A 59 9.55 20.50 8.53
C PRO A 59 8.01 20.45 8.66
N ASP A 60 7.29 20.46 7.54
CA ASP A 60 6.04 21.17 7.40
C ASP A 60 5.02 20.39 6.56
N TYR A 61 4.57 19.25 7.08
CA TYR A 61 3.14 18.92 6.91
C TYR A 61 2.24 20.07 7.43
N LYS A 62 2.78 20.98 8.26
CA LYS A 62 2.18 22.26 8.66
C LYS A 62 2.19 23.36 7.56
N GLN A 63 3.01 23.25 6.53
CA GLN A 63 3.02 24.15 5.36
C GLN A 63 2.50 23.46 4.09
N TYR A 64 1.81 22.31 4.21
CA TYR A 64 1.04 21.78 3.09
C TYR A 64 0.17 22.90 2.50
N LYS A 65 0.41 23.20 1.22
CA LYS A 65 -0.44 24.08 0.43
C LYS A 65 -1.19 23.21 -0.55
N ALA A 66 -2.51 23.33 -0.52
CA ALA A 66 -3.37 22.70 -1.51
C ALA A 66 -2.90 23.05 -2.93
N PRO A 67 -2.83 22.08 -3.85
CA PRO A 67 -2.55 22.38 -5.25
C PRO A 67 -3.63 23.31 -5.81
N SER A 68 -3.22 24.38 -6.48
CA SER A 68 -4.12 25.44 -6.96
C SER A 68 -4.80 25.14 -8.30
N ASP A 69 -4.32 24.14 -9.03
CA ASP A 69 -4.69 23.83 -10.42
C ASP A 69 -5.29 22.42 -10.60
N ILE A 70 -5.72 21.79 -9.49
CA ILE A 70 -6.24 20.42 -9.47
C ILE A 70 -7.48 20.22 -10.36
N THR A 71 -8.25 21.29 -10.59
CA THR A 71 -9.43 21.29 -11.46
C THR A 71 -9.10 21.36 -12.94
N VAL A 72 -7.87 21.73 -13.31
CA VAL A 72 -7.42 21.85 -14.71
C VAL A 72 -6.64 20.60 -15.13
N ASN A 73 -5.70 20.17 -14.30
CA ASN A 73 -4.72 19.13 -14.66
C ASN A 73 -4.99 17.77 -13.98
N GLY A 74 -6.04 17.68 -13.15
CA GLY A 74 -6.21 16.60 -12.20
C GLY A 74 -5.12 16.63 -11.13
N CYS A 75 -5.02 15.57 -10.32
CA CYS A 75 -3.94 15.50 -9.34
C CYS A 75 -2.61 15.14 -10.03
N ASN A 76 -1.52 15.83 -9.69
CA ASN A 76 -0.20 15.54 -10.26
C ASN A 76 0.57 14.51 -9.41
N TRP A 77 1.50 13.81 -10.06
CA TRP A 77 2.36 12.82 -9.40
C TRP A 77 3.18 13.46 -8.29
N GLY A 78 3.30 12.77 -7.15
CA GLY A 78 4.04 13.23 -5.97
C GLY A 78 3.32 14.31 -5.15
N THR A 79 2.14 14.77 -5.57
CA THR A 79 1.36 15.75 -4.83
C THR A 79 0.47 15.07 -3.79
N TRP A 80 0.46 15.63 -2.59
CA TRP A 80 -0.44 15.28 -1.52
C TRP A 80 -1.81 15.91 -1.78
N VAL A 81 -2.86 15.11 -1.82
CA VAL A 81 -4.24 15.59 -2.01
C VAL A 81 -5.16 14.96 -0.99
N THR A 82 -6.16 15.71 -0.54
CA THR A 82 -7.22 15.13 0.28
C THR A 82 -8.20 14.35 -0.60
N PHE A 83 -8.94 13.42 -0.01
CA PHE A 83 -9.97 12.68 -0.74
C PHE A 83 -11.01 13.59 -1.43
N PRO A 84 -11.53 14.66 -0.78
CA PRO A 84 -12.41 15.61 -1.45
C PRO A 84 -11.79 16.30 -2.67
N GLN A 85 -10.54 16.76 -2.57
CA GLN A 85 -9.82 17.38 -3.69
C GLN A 85 -9.67 16.40 -4.87
N LYS A 86 -9.50 15.10 -4.59
CA LYS A 86 -9.48 14.07 -5.62
C LYS A 86 -10.84 13.94 -6.33
N VAL A 87 -11.93 13.99 -5.58
CA VAL A 87 -13.29 14.00 -6.17
C VAL A 87 -13.55 15.28 -6.97
N GLU A 88 -13.04 16.44 -6.52
CA GLU A 88 -13.11 17.70 -7.27
C GLU A 88 -12.35 17.64 -8.60
N ALA A 89 -11.15 17.05 -8.63
CA ALA A 89 -10.41 16.79 -9.87
C ALA A 89 -11.21 15.92 -10.84
N ILE A 90 -11.80 14.82 -10.34
CA ILE A 90 -12.65 13.94 -11.15
C ILE A 90 -13.82 14.72 -11.72
N GLN A 91 -14.54 15.47 -10.88
CA GLN A 91 -15.71 16.23 -11.29
C GLN A 91 -15.35 17.30 -12.34
N ALA A 92 -14.21 17.98 -12.19
CA ALA A 92 -13.78 19.00 -13.14
C ALA A 92 -13.45 18.43 -14.53
N ILE A 93 -12.85 17.23 -14.57
CA ILE A 93 -12.50 16.54 -15.84
C ILE A 93 -13.73 15.89 -16.49
N VAL A 94 -14.58 15.24 -15.69
CA VAL A 94 -15.75 14.51 -16.20
C VAL A 94 -16.90 15.46 -16.53
N GLY A 95 -17.10 16.50 -15.73
CA GLY A 95 -18.25 17.39 -15.81
C GLY A 95 -19.58 16.69 -15.52
N SER A 96 -20.62 17.07 -16.26
CA SER A 96 -21.90 16.33 -16.26
C SER A 96 -21.77 15.09 -17.13
N TYR A 97 -22.25 13.96 -16.66
CA TYR A 97 -22.16 12.68 -17.35
C TYR A 97 -23.53 12.05 -17.51
N THR A 98 -23.66 11.24 -18.56
CA THR A 98 -24.88 10.46 -18.84
C THR A 98 -24.67 8.98 -18.60
N ASN A 99 -23.41 8.52 -18.70
CA ASN A 99 -23.03 7.13 -18.53
C ASN A 99 -21.79 7.01 -17.61
N PRO A 100 -21.77 6.06 -16.65
CA PRO A 100 -20.62 5.84 -15.77
C PRO A 100 -19.29 5.57 -16.48
N ILE A 101 -19.30 5.11 -17.74
CA ILE A 101 -18.07 4.93 -18.52
C ILE A 101 -17.28 6.23 -18.71
N GLU A 102 -17.96 7.38 -18.65
CA GLU A 102 -17.33 8.69 -18.81
C GLU A 102 -16.39 9.03 -17.65
N PHE A 103 -16.54 8.39 -16.49
CA PHE A 103 -15.67 8.58 -15.33
C PHE A 103 -14.20 8.23 -15.62
N PHE A 104 -13.97 7.27 -16.51
CA PHE A 104 -12.62 6.84 -16.91
C PHE A 104 -11.88 7.84 -17.79
N ARG A 105 -12.49 8.98 -18.13
CA ARG A 105 -11.75 10.13 -18.67
C ARG A 105 -10.81 10.75 -17.63
N SER A 106 -11.11 10.57 -16.35
CA SER A 106 -10.26 11.02 -15.25
C SER A 106 -9.29 9.92 -14.82
N LYS A 107 -7.99 10.24 -14.85
CA LYS A 107 -6.92 9.40 -14.28
C LYS A 107 -7.10 9.16 -12.78
N ASP A 108 -7.59 10.17 -12.07
CA ASP A 108 -7.87 10.12 -10.63
C ASP A 108 -8.95 9.09 -10.29
N PHE A 109 -10.01 9.06 -11.11
CA PHE A 109 -11.06 8.05 -10.99
C PHE A 109 -10.53 6.66 -11.28
N LEU A 110 -9.73 6.50 -12.34
CA LEU A 110 -9.12 5.21 -12.69
C LEU A 110 -8.24 4.69 -11.55
N ALA A 111 -7.42 5.53 -10.93
CA ALA A 111 -6.59 5.14 -9.79
C ALA A 111 -7.43 4.73 -8.57
N MET A 112 -8.52 5.46 -8.27
CA MET A 112 -9.44 5.07 -7.21
C MET A 112 -10.13 3.75 -7.50
N TYR A 113 -10.51 3.52 -8.75
CA TYR A 113 -11.15 2.29 -9.19
C TYR A 113 -10.22 1.08 -9.07
N MET A 114 -8.97 1.22 -9.56
CA MET A 114 -7.96 0.16 -9.55
C MET A 114 -7.46 -0.15 -8.14
N HIS A 115 -7.35 0.87 -7.28
CA HIS A 115 -6.83 0.74 -5.91
C HIS A 115 -7.88 1.07 -4.86
N ASN A 116 -9.10 0.59 -5.06
CA ASN A 116 -10.23 0.89 -4.18
C ASN A 116 -10.00 0.54 -2.70
N GLY A 117 -9.14 -0.44 -2.38
CA GLY A 117 -8.74 -0.75 -1.02
C GLY A 117 -8.04 0.42 -0.31
N TYR A 118 -7.15 1.12 -1.01
CA TYR A 118 -6.42 2.28 -0.48
C TYR A 118 -7.33 3.45 -0.13
N TYR A 119 -8.39 3.65 -0.90
CA TYR A 119 -9.31 4.76 -0.71
C TYR A 119 -10.55 4.43 0.13
N TYR A 120 -10.67 3.19 0.59
CA TYR A 120 -11.94 2.66 1.09
C TYR A 120 -12.49 3.39 2.32
N ASP A 121 -11.64 3.65 3.32
CA ASP A 121 -12.08 4.30 4.56
C ASP A 121 -12.48 5.76 4.31
N ALA A 122 -11.66 6.51 3.55
CA ALA A 122 -12.01 7.86 3.16
C ALA A 122 -13.24 7.93 2.26
N ALA A 123 -13.48 6.91 1.43
CA ALA A 123 -14.71 6.79 0.65
C ALA A 123 -15.94 6.66 1.57
N LEU A 124 -15.87 5.86 2.64
CA LEU A 124 -16.97 5.74 3.61
C LEU A 124 -17.24 7.07 4.32
N ASP A 125 -16.20 7.75 4.80
CA ASP A 125 -16.32 9.07 5.44
C ASP A 125 -16.92 10.11 4.50
N TYR A 126 -16.49 10.10 3.23
CA TYR A 126 -17.00 11.00 2.20
C TYR A 126 -18.49 10.75 1.91
N LEU A 127 -18.91 9.47 1.80
CA LEU A 127 -20.31 9.12 1.58
C LEU A 127 -21.22 9.54 2.74
N ALA A 128 -20.73 9.42 3.98
CA ALA A 128 -21.45 9.81 5.19
C ALA A 128 -21.55 11.33 5.41
N ASN A 129 -20.72 12.13 4.73
CA ASN A 129 -20.69 13.57 4.92
C ASN A 129 -21.81 14.26 4.11
N SER A 130 -22.66 15.05 4.78
CA SER A 130 -23.79 15.75 4.17
C SER A 130 -23.41 16.97 3.32
N CYS A 131 -22.17 17.45 3.43
CA CYS A 131 -21.69 18.60 2.66
C CYS A 131 -21.46 18.29 1.18
N TYR A 132 -21.35 17.02 0.80
CA TYR A 132 -21.09 16.62 -0.58
C TYR A 132 -22.37 16.25 -1.32
N THR A 133 -22.42 16.65 -2.58
CA THR A 133 -23.58 16.43 -3.45
C THR A 133 -23.73 14.95 -3.81
N LEU A 134 -24.96 14.54 -4.16
CA LEU A 134 -25.20 13.19 -4.67
C LEU A 134 -24.34 12.88 -5.91
N GLU A 135 -24.14 13.87 -6.80
CA GLU A 135 -23.29 13.70 -7.98
C GLU A 135 -21.83 13.39 -7.62
N GLN A 136 -21.26 14.10 -6.65
CA GLN A 136 -19.90 13.81 -6.18
C GLN A 136 -19.80 12.42 -5.55
N LYS A 137 -20.81 12.04 -4.75
CA LYS A 137 -20.86 10.71 -4.11
C LYS A 137 -20.97 9.57 -5.12
N LYS A 138 -21.57 9.80 -6.30
CA LYS A 138 -21.63 8.80 -7.37
C LYS A 138 -20.23 8.40 -7.84
N PHE A 139 -19.30 9.35 -8.07
CA PHE A 139 -17.92 9.01 -8.43
C PHE A 139 -17.29 8.02 -7.43
N VAL A 140 -17.48 8.29 -6.13
CA VAL A 140 -16.96 7.42 -5.07
C VAL A 140 -17.59 6.03 -5.12
N ILE A 141 -18.92 5.93 -5.27
CA ILE A 141 -19.61 4.64 -5.32
C ILE A 141 -19.12 3.79 -6.49
N TYR A 142 -19.01 4.37 -7.68
CA TYR A 142 -18.55 3.63 -8.86
C TYR A 142 -17.08 3.25 -8.75
N ALA A 143 -16.21 4.10 -8.20
CA ALA A 143 -14.82 3.75 -7.94
C ALA A 143 -14.69 2.57 -6.96
N MET A 144 -15.59 2.45 -5.99
CA MET A 144 -15.59 1.36 -5.01
C MET A 144 -16.25 0.06 -5.50
N GLY A 145 -16.60 -0.07 -6.79
CA GLY A 145 -17.28 -1.23 -7.36
C GLY A 145 -16.58 -2.58 -7.05
N GLY A 146 -15.25 -2.60 -7.06
CA GLY A 146 -14.44 -3.78 -6.71
C GLY A 146 -14.47 -4.20 -5.23
N LYS A 147 -15.01 -3.38 -4.33
CA LYS A 147 -15.25 -3.67 -2.90
C LYS A 147 -16.73 -3.67 -2.54
N SER A 148 -17.59 -3.88 -3.53
CA SER A 148 -19.04 -3.67 -3.42
C SER A 148 -19.72 -4.43 -2.26
N THR A 149 -19.29 -5.65 -1.91
CA THR A 149 -19.87 -6.39 -0.75
C THR A 149 -19.61 -5.67 0.58
N SER A 150 -18.36 -5.28 0.85
CA SER A 150 -17.99 -4.57 2.08
C SER A 150 -18.65 -3.20 2.10
N LEU A 151 -18.68 -2.51 0.95
CA LEU A 151 -19.37 -1.23 0.80
C LEU A 151 -20.85 -1.35 1.17
N CYS A 152 -21.60 -2.31 0.63
CA CYS A 152 -23.01 -2.56 1.00
C CYS A 152 -23.20 -2.78 2.51
N THR A 153 -22.32 -3.57 3.13
CA THR A 153 -22.36 -3.86 4.58
C THR A 153 -22.18 -2.60 5.42
N ASN A 154 -21.14 -1.81 5.13
CA ASN A 154 -20.83 -0.63 5.93
C ASN A 154 -21.80 0.53 5.66
N THR A 155 -22.23 0.71 4.41
CA THR A 155 -23.21 1.74 4.05
C THR A 155 -24.60 1.48 4.60
N TYR A 156 -25.02 0.22 4.76
CA TYR A 156 -26.27 -0.08 5.47
C TYR A 156 -26.22 0.29 6.95
N LYS A 157 -25.07 0.07 7.62
CA LYS A 157 -24.88 0.57 8.99
C LYS A 157 -24.99 2.09 9.05
N LEU A 158 -24.39 2.80 8.08
CA LEU A 158 -24.50 4.25 7.95
C LEU A 158 -25.94 4.69 7.72
N TYR A 159 -26.73 3.95 6.93
CA TYR A 159 -28.15 4.22 6.70
C TYR A 159 -28.96 4.07 7.98
N LYS A 160 -28.77 2.97 8.72
CA LYS A 160 -29.44 2.74 10.02
C LYS A 160 -29.07 3.80 11.06
N ALA A 161 -27.87 4.38 10.96
CA ALA A 161 -27.40 5.50 11.78
C ALA A 161 -27.82 6.88 11.24
N HIS A 162 -28.65 6.95 10.20
CA HIS A 162 -29.11 8.17 9.54
C HIS A 162 -27.98 9.07 9.01
N LYS A 163 -26.85 8.48 8.63
CA LYS A 163 -25.69 9.18 8.04
C LYS A 163 -25.73 9.23 6.51
N ILE A 164 -26.46 8.32 5.88
CA ILE A 164 -26.76 8.37 4.45
C ILE A 164 -28.26 8.22 4.22
N ASP A 165 -28.75 8.78 3.13
CA ASP A 165 -30.14 8.67 2.74
C ASP A 165 -30.42 7.36 1.97
N LEU A 166 -31.72 7.12 1.75
CA LEU A 166 -32.19 5.95 1.03
C LEU A 166 -31.80 5.97 -0.46
N GLN A 167 -31.71 7.14 -1.08
CA GLN A 167 -31.36 7.27 -2.50
C GLN A 167 -29.93 6.77 -2.75
N LEU A 168 -29.00 7.14 -1.88
CA LEU A 168 -27.61 6.69 -1.93
C LEU A 168 -27.50 5.18 -1.68
N LEU A 169 -28.22 4.68 -0.67
CA LEU A 169 -28.28 3.24 -0.37
C LEU A 169 -28.80 2.45 -1.58
N THR A 170 -29.89 2.91 -2.19
CA THR A 170 -30.48 2.33 -3.40
C THR A 170 -29.46 2.20 -4.52
N LEU A 171 -28.70 3.26 -4.81
CA LEU A 171 -27.69 3.21 -5.87
C LEU A 171 -26.57 2.20 -5.58
N ILE A 172 -26.02 2.20 -4.36
CA ILE A 172 -24.92 1.30 -3.96
C ILE A 172 -25.32 -0.17 -4.15
N TYR A 173 -26.54 -0.52 -3.72
CA TYR A 173 -27.04 -1.88 -3.85
C TYR A 173 -27.37 -2.26 -5.28
N SER A 174 -27.94 -1.32 -6.04
CA SER A 174 -28.23 -1.53 -7.46
C SER A 174 -26.95 -1.91 -8.21
N ILE A 175 -25.85 -1.18 -7.98
CA ILE A 175 -24.53 -1.48 -8.58
C ILE A 175 -24.00 -2.83 -8.12
N HIS A 176 -24.02 -3.10 -6.80
CA HIS A 176 -23.51 -4.37 -6.26
C HIS A 176 -24.25 -5.59 -6.83
N ILE A 177 -25.59 -5.54 -6.85
CA ILE A 177 -26.41 -6.64 -7.35
C ILE A 177 -26.24 -6.78 -8.87
N SER A 178 -26.19 -5.68 -9.62
CA SER A 178 -25.87 -5.71 -11.05
C SER A 178 -24.53 -6.41 -11.32
N ASN A 179 -23.51 -6.13 -10.52
CA ASN A 179 -22.19 -6.75 -10.65
C ASN A 179 -22.20 -8.25 -10.35
N ILE A 180 -23.05 -8.72 -9.44
CA ILE A 180 -23.23 -10.17 -9.19
C ILE A 180 -24.00 -10.84 -10.33
N MET A 181 -24.99 -10.14 -10.88
CA MET A 181 -25.94 -10.66 -11.86
C MET A 181 -25.43 -10.62 -13.31
N LYS A 182 -24.44 -9.77 -13.62
CA LYS A 182 -23.83 -9.67 -14.97
C LYS A 182 -23.13 -10.98 -15.39
N THR A 183 -22.41 -11.62 -14.45
CA THR A 183 -21.56 -12.78 -14.74
C THR A 183 -22.40 -13.95 -15.25
N GLY A 184 -22.08 -14.46 -16.44
CA GLY A 184 -22.75 -15.64 -17.01
C GLY A 184 -24.25 -15.46 -17.29
N ASN A 185 -24.72 -14.23 -17.50
CA ASN A 185 -26.14 -13.90 -17.69
C ASN A 185 -27.05 -14.35 -16.53
N ARG A 186 -26.55 -14.32 -15.30
CA ARG A 186 -27.29 -14.70 -14.08
C ARG A 186 -28.59 -13.89 -13.88
N TYR A 187 -28.66 -12.66 -14.40
CA TYR A 187 -29.88 -11.85 -14.43
C TYR A 187 -31.07 -12.52 -15.15
N LYS A 188 -30.84 -13.54 -16.00
CA LYS A 188 -31.91 -14.32 -16.65
C LYS A 188 -32.53 -15.36 -15.72
N ASN A 189 -31.87 -15.71 -14.62
CA ASN A 189 -32.34 -16.66 -13.62
C ASN A 189 -31.96 -16.18 -12.20
N VAL A 190 -32.60 -15.08 -11.80
CA VAL A 190 -32.34 -14.38 -10.53
C VAL A 190 -32.60 -15.28 -9.33
N ALA A 191 -33.70 -16.04 -9.33
CA ALA A 191 -34.09 -16.90 -8.22
C ALA A 191 -33.04 -17.97 -7.92
N ASN A 192 -32.50 -18.63 -8.96
CA ASN A 192 -31.42 -19.60 -8.79
C ASN A 192 -30.11 -18.94 -8.33
N THR A 193 -29.82 -17.75 -8.83
CA THR A 193 -28.63 -16.98 -8.43
C THR A 193 -28.68 -16.59 -6.95
N LEU A 194 -29.81 -16.08 -6.48
CA LEU A 194 -30.02 -15.75 -5.07
C LEU A 194 -29.96 -17.00 -4.19
N LYS A 195 -30.54 -18.12 -4.63
CA LYS A 195 -30.47 -19.40 -3.91
C LYS A 195 -29.03 -19.88 -3.72
N ASN A 196 -28.20 -19.76 -4.76
CA ASN A 196 -26.80 -20.17 -4.72
C ASN A 196 -25.89 -19.17 -3.98
N ASN A 197 -26.35 -17.92 -3.80
CA ASN A 197 -25.67 -16.90 -3.02
C ASN A 197 -26.44 -16.60 -1.73
N GLY A 198 -26.47 -17.60 -0.83
CA GLY A 198 -27.24 -17.53 0.44
C GLY A 198 -26.95 -16.28 1.27
N LYS A 199 -25.68 -15.83 1.32
CA LYS A 199 -25.30 -14.60 2.02
C LYS A 199 -25.99 -13.36 1.46
N LEU A 200 -25.99 -13.18 0.13
CA LEU A 200 -26.69 -12.06 -0.50
C LEU A 200 -28.20 -12.15 -0.24
N ARG A 201 -28.79 -13.33 -0.40
CA ARG A 201 -30.21 -13.56 -0.16
C ARG A 201 -30.62 -13.15 1.25
N ASP A 202 -29.93 -13.68 2.26
CA ASP A 202 -30.28 -13.43 3.66
C ASP A 202 -30.12 -11.95 4.01
N TYR A 203 -29.11 -11.30 3.42
CA TYR A 203 -28.88 -9.87 3.57
C TYR A 203 -29.99 -9.01 2.94
N LEU A 204 -30.46 -9.34 1.73
CA LEU A 204 -31.58 -8.66 1.09
C LEU A 204 -32.88 -8.81 1.88
N LEU A 205 -33.13 -9.99 2.45
CA LEU A 205 -34.30 -10.24 3.31
C LEU A 205 -34.25 -9.39 4.59
N ALA A 206 -33.10 -9.33 5.26
CA ALA A 206 -32.93 -8.51 6.46
C ALA A 206 -33.13 -7.02 6.15
N MET A 207 -32.51 -6.52 5.08
CA MET A 207 -32.65 -5.13 4.67
C MET A 207 -34.10 -4.79 4.30
N GLN A 208 -34.81 -5.67 3.59
CA GLN A 208 -36.19 -5.42 3.18
C GLN A 208 -37.14 -5.18 4.37
N GLN A 209 -36.89 -5.79 5.52
CA GLN A 209 -37.69 -5.58 6.74
C GLN A 209 -37.56 -4.16 7.29
N ASP A 210 -36.43 -3.51 7.03
CA ASP A 210 -36.09 -2.18 7.53
C ASP A 210 -36.44 -1.04 6.56
N LEU A 211 -36.77 -1.36 5.30
CA LEU A 211 -37.04 -0.37 4.26
C LEU A 211 -38.52 0.05 4.26
N PRO A 212 -38.82 1.34 3.95
CA PRO A 212 -40.18 1.76 3.65
C PRO A 212 -40.74 0.94 2.48
N LYS A 213 -41.98 0.42 2.62
CA LYS A 213 -42.59 -0.47 1.62
C LYS A 213 -42.79 0.19 0.27
N GLU A 214 -42.92 1.51 0.27
CA GLU A 214 -43.12 2.35 -0.89
C GLU A 214 -41.79 2.73 -1.57
N SER A 215 -40.65 2.38 -0.96
CA SER A 215 -39.35 2.74 -1.51
C SER A 215 -39.00 1.93 -2.75
N GLU A 216 -38.30 2.58 -3.68
CA GLU A 216 -37.82 1.97 -4.92
C GLU A 216 -36.97 0.72 -4.64
N LEU A 217 -36.06 0.79 -3.67
CA LEU A 217 -35.22 -0.35 -3.28
C LEU A 217 -36.05 -1.52 -2.72
N TYR A 218 -37.08 -1.26 -1.92
CA TYR A 218 -37.96 -2.31 -1.41
C TYR A 218 -38.67 -3.04 -2.56
N VAL A 219 -39.21 -2.28 -3.52
CA VAL A 219 -39.91 -2.80 -4.70
C VAL A 219 -38.95 -3.64 -5.55
N TRP A 220 -37.75 -3.15 -5.82
CA TRP A 220 -36.76 -3.90 -6.59
C TRP A 220 -36.32 -5.20 -5.91
N ILE A 221 -36.17 -5.19 -4.58
CA ILE A 221 -35.87 -6.44 -3.85
C ILE A 221 -37.02 -7.45 -4.02
N GLN A 222 -38.28 -7.01 -3.95
CA GLN A 222 -39.44 -7.88 -4.25
C GLN A 222 -39.38 -8.44 -5.67
N GLU A 223 -39.05 -7.62 -6.67
CA GLU A 223 -38.89 -8.08 -8.05
C GLU A 223 -37.82 -9.16 -8.20
N LEU A 224 -36.67 -8.99 -7.54
CA LEU A 224 -35.61 -9.99 -7.55
C LEU A 224 -36.09 -11.34 -6.98
N PHE A 225 -36.84 -11.33 -5.88
CA PHE A 225 -37.44 -12.52 -5.30
C PHE A 225 -38.54 -13.14 -6.18
N ASN A 226 -39.17 -12.34 -7.04
CA ASN A 226 -40.11 -12.79 -8.07
C ASN A 226 -39.42 -13.20 -9.38
N ASN A 227 -38.11 -13.46 -9.34
CA ASN A 227 -37.29 -13.86 -10.48
C ASN A 227 -37.24 -12.83 -11.62
N ARG A 228 -37.42 -11.54 -11.30
CA ARG A 228 -37.35 -10.43 -12.26
C ARG A 228 -36.17 -9.54 -11.94
N PHE A 229 -35.32 -9.29 -12.92
CA PHE A 229 -34.21 -8.36 -12.79
C PHE A 229 -34.64 -6.98 -13.29
N PRO A 230 -34.53 -5.90 -12.49
CA PRO A 230 -34.91 -4.55 -12.91
C PRO A 230 -34.15 -4.12 -14.18
N GLU A 231 -34.86 -3.56 -15.16
CA GLU A 231 -34.25 -3.19 -16.44
C GLU A 231 -33.32 -1.98 -16.31
N SER A 232 -33.66 -1.02 -15.44
CA SER A 232 -32.82 0.13 -15.10
C SER A 232 -31.43 -0.28 -14.58
N TRP A 233 -31.35 -1.43 -13.92
CA TRP A 233 -30.10 -1.96 -13.37
C TRP A 233 -29.21 -2.60 -14.42
N ARG A 234 -29.75 -2.98 -15.59
CA ARG A 234 -28.95 -3.55 -16.69
C ARG A 234 -27.98 -2.52 -17.25
N ALA A 235 -28.37 -1.26 -17.33
CA ALA A 235 -27.50 -0.17 -17.79
C ALA A 235 -26.28 0.03 -16.87
N LEU A 236 -26.39 -0.37 -15.60
CA LEU A 236 -25.30 -0.30 -14.62
C LEU A 236 -24.25 -1.41 -14.80
N MET A 237 -24.53 -2.43 -15.64
CA MET A 237 -23.69 -3.64 -15.79
C MET A 237 -22.45 -3.47 -16.67
N TYR A 238 -22.21 -2.28 -17.25
CA TYR A 238 -21.31 -2.15 -18.41
C TYR A 238 -19.96 -1.47 -18.16
N ALA A 239 -19.78 -0.76 -17.05
CA ALA A 239 -18.51 -0.05 -16.79
C ALA A 239 -17.33 -1.02 -16.67
N ASP A 240 -17.51 -2.11 -15.94
CA ASP A 240 -16.41 -3.03 -15.62
C ASP A 240 -15.98 -3.91 -16.81
N HIS A 241 -16.90 -4.32 -17.70
CA HIS A 241 -16.57 -5.16 -18.87
C HIS A 241 -15.74 -4.39 -19.91
N LEU A 242 -16.05 -3.09 -20.10
CA LEU A 242 -15.31 -2.21 -21.02
C LEU A 242 -13.92 -1.86 -20.46
N LEU A 243 -13.80 -1.79 -19.14
CA LEU A 243 -12.53 -1.71 -18.41
C LEU A 243 -11.68 -2.96 -18.55
N TYR A 244 -12.27 -4.14 -18.36
CA TYR A 244 -11.58 -5.43 -18.48
C TYR A 244 -10.94 -5.55 -19.86
N GLN A 245 -11.67 -5.14 -20.91
CA GLN A 245 -11.18 -5.11 -22.28
C GLN A 245 -10.05 -4.11 -22.52
N LYS A 246 -9.99 -2.99 -21.78
CA LYS A 246 -9.03 -1.90 -22.01
C LYS A 246 -7.80 -1.93 -21.09
N TYR A 247 -7.93 -2.45 -19.87
CA TYR A 247 -6.90 -2.34 -18.82
C TYR A 247 -6.59 -3.66 -18.08
N GLY A 248 -7.31 -4.75 -18.37
CA GLY A 248 -6.84 -6.10 -18.05
C GLY A 248 -7.06 -6.63 -16.64
N SER A 249 -7.92 -6.05 -15.79
CA SER A 249 -8.60 -6.73 -14.67
C SER A 249 -9.47 -5.75 -13.86
N GLU A 250 -10.55 -6.26 -13.25
CA GLU A 250 -11.27 -5.57 -12.17
C GLU A 250 -10.42 -5.64 -10.89
N GLY A 251 -10.16 -4.51 -10.23
CA GLY A 251 -9.44 -4.50 -8.95
C GLY A 251 -8.07 -5.21 -9.00
N GLY A 252 -7.36 -5.05 -10.12
CA GLY A 252 -6.15 -5.81 -10.44
C GLY A 252 -5.21 -5.90 -9.25
N GLU A 253 -4.96 -7.14 -8.80
CA GLU A 253 -3.93 -7.43 -7.82
C GLU A 253 -2.63 -6.82 -8.32
N LEU A 254 -1.96 -6.06 -7.45
CA LEU A 254 -0.66 -5.52 -7.80
C LEU A 254 0.27 -6.70 -8.11
N PRO A 255 0.99 -6.71 -9.24
CA PRO A 255 1.93 -7.77 -9.56
C PRO A 255 3.16 -7.62 -8.66
N TYR A 256 2.99 -7.96 -7.38
CA TYR A 256 3.90 -7.56 -6.31
C TYR A 256 5.32 -8.07 -6.56
N TYR A 257 5.43 -9.31 -7.04
CA TYR A 257 6.70 -9.87 -7.46
C TYR A 257 7.38 -9.04 -8.55
N GLU A 258 6.69 -8.77 -9.66
CA GLU A 258 7.25 -7.98 -10.78
C GLU A 258 7.68 -6.58 -10.33
N ILE A 259 6.91 -5.99 -9.42
CA ILE A 259 7.20 -4.69 -8.82
C ILE A 259 8.50 -4.74 -8.00
N ILE A 260 8.66 -5.76 -7.14
CA ILE A 260 9.85 -5.92 -6.29
C ILE A 260 11.07 -6.23 -7.15
N THR A 261 10.97 -7.17 -8.10
CA THR A 261 12.09 -7.53 -8.99
C THR A 261 12.56 -6.31 -9.78
N ARG A 262 11.64 -5.52 -10.36
CA ARG A 262 12.00 -4.30 -11.08
C ARG A 262 12.61 -3.24 -10.17
N ALA A 263 12.11 -3.08 -8.95
CA ALA A 263 12.69 -2.14 -7.99
C ALA A 263 14.12 -2.55 -7.57
N VAL A 264 14.40 -3.85 -7.50
CA VAL A 264 15.76 -4.38 -7.28
C VAL A 264 16.67 -4.12 -8.48
N GLU A 265 16.18 -4.31 -9.70
CA GLU A 265 16.92 -3.97 -10.93
C GLU A 265 17.29 -2.48 -10.95
N ASP A 266 16.32 -1.61 -10.68
CA ASP A 266 16.53 -0.17 -10.59
C ASP A 266 17.57 0.16 -9.51
N TYR A 267 17.43 -0.39 -8.29
CA TYR A 267 18.38 -0.16 -7.20
C TYR A 267 19.82 -0.58 -7.56
N LYS A 268 19.98 -1.73 -8.23
CA LYS A 268 21.29 -2.20 -8.70
C LYS A 268 21.89 -1.25 -9.74
N GLN A 269 21.08 -0.72 -10.66
CA GLN A 269 21.52 0.32 -11.60
C GLN A 269 21.95 1.59 -10.86
N TRP A 270 21.16 2.05 -9.89
CA TRP A 270 21.50 3.21 -9.03
C TRP A 270 22.86 3.05 -8.35
N GLN A 271 23.12 1.89 -7.74
CA GLN A 271 24.40 1.62 -7.08
C GLN A 271 25.58 1.66 -8.04
N GLN A 272 25.40 1.16 -9.27
CA GLN A 272 26.44 1.24 -10.30
C GLN A 272 26.75 2.70 -10.68
N TYR A 273 25.73 3.54 -10.91
CA TYR A 273 25.96 4.95 -11.23
C TYR A 273 26.71 5.71 -10.13
N LEU A 274 26.37 5.45 -8.86
CA LEU A 274 27.06 6.07 -7.71
C LEU A 274 28.54 5.71 -7.63
N LEU A 275 28.92 4.50 -8.06
CA LEU A 275 30.31 4.04 -8.06
C LEU A 275 31.14 4.62 -9.22
N TYR A 276 30.50 5.03 -10.32
CA TYR A 276 31.18 5.48 -11.54
C TYR A 276 31.16 7.00 -11.77
N TYR A 277 30.54 7.80 -10.88
CA TYR A 277 30.42 9.27 -11.01
C TYR A 277 29.82 9.75 -12.36
N ASP A 278 29.05 8.91 -13.04
CA ASP A 278 28.45 9.24 -14.34
C ASP A 278 27.17 10.08 -14.14
N PRO A 279 26.86 11.05 -15.02
CA PRO A 279 25.65 11.86 -14.88
C PRO A 279 24.42 10.98 -15.02
N MET A 280 23.52 11.11 -14.05
CA MET A 280 22.39 10.23 -13.87
C MET A 280 21.46 10.22 -15.10
N PRO A 281 21.02 9.05 -15.59
CA PRO A 281 19.91 9.02 -16.52
C PRO A 281 18.64 9.49 -15.79
N LEU A 282 18.03 10.57 -16.28
CA LEU A 282 16.79 11.16 -15.75
C LEU A 282 15.54 10.23 -15.82
N ASN A 283 15.71 8.96 -16.17
CA ASN A 283 14.63 8.04 -16.53
C ASN A 283 14.61 6.72 -15.71
N ILE A 284 15.20 6.68 -14.51
CA ILE A 284 15.01 5.50 -13.64
C ILE A 284 13.57 5.51 -13.14
N SER A 285 12.80 4.52 -13.57
CA SER A 285 11.34 4.47 -13.42
C SER A 285 10.94 3.42 -12.39
N THR A 286 11.14 3.72 -11.11
CA THR A 286 10.58 2.91 -10.05
C THR A 286 9.07 2.77 -10.29
N PRO A 287 8.51 1.55 -10.35
CA PRO A 287 7.10 1.38 -10.65
C PRO A 287 6.26 2.16 -9.65
N ALA A 288 5.30 2.95 -10.14
CA ALA A 288 4.40 3.74 -9.29
C ALA A 288 3.74 2.87 -8.20
N TYR A 289 3.41 1.62 -8.53
CA TYR A 289 2.87 0.63 -7.60
C TYR A 289 3.80 0.29 -6.43
N PHE A 290 5.13 0.25 -6.63
CA PHE A 290 6.06 0.02 -5.53
C PHE A 290 5.95 1.12 -4.48
N LEU A 291 5.88 2.38 -4.93
CA LEU A 291 5.74 3.54 -4.06
C LEU A 291 4.39 3.52 -3.33
N MET A 292 3.31 3.13 -4.00
CA MET A 292 2.00 2.94 -3.35
C MET A 292 2.07 1.87 -2.25
N VAL A 293 2.74 0.75 -2.51
CA VAL A 293 2.92 -0.32 -1.54
C VAL A 293 3.77 0.12 -0.36
N LEU A 294 4.85 0.85 -0.60
CA LEU A 294 5.70 1.39 0.47
C LEU A 294 4.94 2.31 1.41
N GLU A 295 4.10 3.15 0.82
CA GLU A 295 3.37 4.20 1.51
C GLU A 295 2.11 3.72 2.21
N HIS A 296 1.49 2.65 1.70
CA HIS A 296 0.21 2.12 2.17
C HIS A 296 0.15 0.59 2.26
N PRO A 297 1.15 -0.06 2.85
CA PRO A 297 1.22 -1.52 2.84
C PRO A 297 0.01 -2.16 3.51
N ALA A 298 -0.54 -1.58 4.58
CA ALA A 298 -1.73 -2.12 5.26
C ALA A 298 -2.95 -2.29 4.34
N PHE A 299 -3.10 -1.45 3.31
CA PHE A 299 -4.20 -1.52 2.35
C PHE A 299 -3.99 -2.55 1.23
N TYR A 300 -2.74 -2.91 0.97
CA TYR A 300 -2.36 -3.91 -0.04
C TYR A 300 -2.02 -5.28 0.56
N TYR A 301 -1.79 -5.36 1.87
CA TYR A 301 -1.49 -6.58 2.62
C TYR A 301 -2.49 -6.93 3.73
N PRO A 302 -3.81 -6.70 3.60
CA PRO A 302 -4.71 -6.86 4.74
C PRO A 302 -4.72 -8.28 5.30
N PHE A 303 -4.62 -8.40 6.63
CA PHE A 303 -4.58 -9.65 7.42
C PHE A 303 -5.88 -10.48 7.39
N GLN A 304 -6.99 -9.89 6.98
CA GLN A 304 -8.33 -10.39 7.28
C GLN A 304 -8.98 -11.22 6.17
N PHE A 305 -8.24 -11.61 5.14
CA PHE A 305 -8.77 -12.46 4.09
C PHE A 305 -7.79 -13.59 3.80
N GLY A 306 -8.35 -14.79 3.65
CA GLY A 306 -7.63 -16.05 3.46
C GLY A 306 -6.80 -16.09 2.17
N PRO A 307 -6.46 -17.28 1.65
CA PRO A 307 -5.15 -17.57 1.04
C PRO A 307 -4.73 -16.89 -0.28
N TYR A 308 -5.43 -15.87 -0.78
CA TYR A 308 -5.15 -15.25 -2.08
C TYR A 308 -5.22 -13.70 -1.97
N SER A 309 -4.07 -13.04 -2.20
CA SER A 309 -3.73 -11.59 -2.30
C SER A 309 -3.60 -10.72 -1.03
N HIS A 310 -2.65 -11.05 -0.14
CA HIS A 310 -2.52 -10.39 1.18
C HIS A 310 -1.05 -10.40 1.68
N SER A 311 -0.74 -9.88 2.88
CA SER A 311 0.60 -9.90 3.55
C SER A 311 1.42 -11.18 3.38
N LYS A 312 0.71 -12.28 3.13
CA LYS A 312 1.20 -13.55 2.61
C LYS A 312 2.21 -13.43 1.45
N ASP A 313 2.08 -12.50 0.51
CA ASP A 313 3.01 -12.39 -0.63
C ASP A 313 4.39 -11.89 -0.19
N GLY A 314 4.44 -10.87 0.66
CA GLY A 314 5.68 -10.43 1.30
C GLY A 314 6.27 -11.53 2.19
N VAL A 315 5.43 -12.20 2.98
CA VAL A 315 5.83 -13.36 3.80
C VAL A 315 6.36 -14.52 2.95
N ASP A 316 5.74 -14.80 1.81
CA ASP A 316 6.14 -15.86 0.89
C ASP A 316 7.51 -15.56 0.29
N ILE A 317 7.76 -14.31 -0.13
CA ILE A 317 9.10 -13.85 -0.55
C ILE A 317 10.14 -14.05 0.56
N LEU A 318 9.82 -13.65 1.80
CA LEU A 318 10.76 -13.84 2.93
C LEU A 318 11.02 -15.31 3.24
N ARG A 319 10.00 -16.14 3.12
CA ARG A 319 10.01 -17.57 3.46
C ARG A 319 10.66 -18.43 2.37
N ASP A 320 10.61 -18.03 1.11
CA ASP A 320 11.05 -18.85 0.00
C ASP A 320 12.54 -18.63 -0.29
N PRO A 321 13.38 -19.70 -0.32
CA PRO A 321 14.81 -19.58 -0.57
C PRO A 321 15.18 -19.18 -2.01
N GLU A 322 14.25 -19.24 -2.97
CA GLU A 322 14.52 -18.89 -4.37
C GLU A 322 14.68 -17.38 -4.59
N TYR A 323 14.12 -16.56 -3.69
CA TYR A 323 14.24 -15.10 -3.75
C TYR A 323 15.60 -14.60 -3.27
N SER A 324 16.13 -13.60 -3.97
CA SER A 324 17.41 -12.98 -3.65
C SER A 324 17.37 -12.19 -2.32
N PRO A 325 18.52 -11.97 -1.68
CA PRO A 325 18.62 -11.10 -0.51
C PRO A 325 18.08 -9.68 -0.76
N GLU A 326 18.28 -9.13 -1.96
CA GLU A 326 17.77 -7.80 -2.31
C GLU A 326 16.24 -7.78 -2.39
N GLU A 327 15.61 -8.78 -3.02
CA GLU A 327 14.14 -8.88 -3.09
C GLU A 327 13.52 -9.03 -1.70
N LYS A 328 14.18 -9.79 -0.81
CA LYS A 328 13.74 -9.92 0.59
C LYS A 328 13.88 -8.62 1.36
N SER A 329 14.98 -7.88 1.16
CA SER A 329 15.18 -6.56 1.76
C SER A 329 14.11 -5.57 1.30
N MET A 330 13.77 -5.57 0.00
CA MET A 330 12.71 -4.75 -0.57
C MET A 330 11.32 -5.15 -0.07
N ALA A 331 11.09 -6.44 0.17
CA ALA A 331 9.86 -6.92 0.79
C ALA A 331 9.73 -6.48 2.25
N ILE A 332 10.79 -6.57 3.06
CA ILE A 332 10.80 -6.05 4.44
C ILE A 332 10.52 -4.55 4.46
N LEU A 333 11.16 -3.82 3.54
CA LEU A 333 10.94 -2.38 3.38
C LEU A 333 9.48 -2.08 3.02
N ALA A 334 8.93 -2.75 2.00
CA ALA A 334 7.53 -2.62 1.61
C ALA A 334 6.58 -2.84 2.79
N MET A 335 6.90 -3.76 3.69
CA MET A 335 6.09 -4.08 4.87
C MET A 335 6.33 -3.19 6.09
N SER A 336 7.25 -2.22 6.03
CA SER A 336 7.69 -1.41 7.18
C SER A 336 6.62 -0.48 7.78
N GLN A 337 5.53 -0.20 7.06
CA GLN A 337 4.39 0.59 7.54
C GLN A 337 3.13 -0.23 7.83
N LEU A 338 3.24 -1.57 7.93
CA LEU A 338 2.12 -2.39 8.41
C LEU A 338 1.73 -1.97 9.83
N ASP A 339 0.46 -2.19 10.18
CA ASP A 339 0.00 -2.01 11.56
C ASP A 339 0.75 -2.93 12.53
N ALA A 340 0.71 -2.56 13.81
CA ALA A 340 1.40 -3.22 14.89
C ALA A 340 1.19 -4.74 14.93
N THR A 341 -0.05 -5.21 14.72
CA THR A 341 -0.38 -6.65 14.79
C THR A 341 0.26 -7.40 13.62
N ASN A 342 0.16 -6.86 12.41
CA ASN A 342 0.74 -7.46 11.23
C ASN A 342 2.26 -7.47 11.24
N TYR A 343 2.87 -6.38 11.71
CA TYR A 343 4.32 -6.32 11.83
C TYR A 343 4.83 -7.27 12.92
N ALA A 344 4.11 -7.39 14.04
CA ALA A 344 4.41 -8.36 15.10
C ALA A 344 4.43 -9.80 14.57
N PHE A 345 3.48 -10.17 13.70
CA PHE A 345 3.49 -11.49 13.03
C PHE A 345 4.78 -11.73 12.23
N ILE A 346 5.27 -10.73 11.49
CA ILE A 346 6.52 -10.85 10.74
C ILE A 346 7.70 -11.08 11.69
N ILE A 347 7.80 -10.30 12.77
CA ILE A 347 8.85 -10.46 13.79
C ILE A 347 8.79 -11.87 14.40
N GLU A 348 7.61 -12.35 14.78
CA GLU A 348 7.44 -13.67 15.42
C GLU A 348 7.90 -14.83 14.53
N ASN A 349 7.74 -14.71 13.21
CA ASN A 349 8.07 -15.77 12.24
C ASN A 349 9.48 -15.63 11.64
N ALA A 350 10.04 -14.41 11.58
CA ALA A 350 11.35 -14.17 11.01
C ALA A 350 12.47 -14.99 11.66
N CYS A 351 12.37 -15.25 12.97
CA CYS A 351 13.35 -16.11 13.65
C CYS A 351 13.33 -17.55 13.15
N ASP A 352 12.15 -18.10 12.81
CA ASP A 352 12.04 -19.44 12.23
C ASP A 352 12.60 -19.47 10.81
N TRP A 353 12.39 -18.42 10.02
CA TRP A 353 12.96 -18.30 8.68
C TRP A 353 14.48 -18.14 8.70
N TYR A 354 15.01 -17.35 9.65
CA TYR A 354 16.45 -17.25 9.90
C TYR A 354 17.06 -18.60 10.28
N ARG A 355 16.46 -19.33 11.24
CA ARG A 355 16.94 -20.67 11.64
C ARG A 355 16.96 -21.67 10.48
N LYS A 356 16.06 -21.51 9.51
CA LYS A 356 16.00 -22.32 8.28
C LYS A 356 16.92 -21.82 7.16
N GLY A 357 17.75 -20.80 7.41
CA GLY A 357 18.65 -20.20 6.42
C GLY A 357 17.95 -19.39 5.33
N ARG A 358 16.66 -19.05 5.50
CA ARG A 358 15.87 -18.27 4.53
C ARG A 358 16.06 -16.78 4.68
N LEU A 359 16.42 -16.32 5.88
CA LEU A 359 16.79 -14.94 6.17
C LEU A 359 18.22 -14.87 6.67
N SER A 360 18.91 -13.77 6.35
CA SER A 360 20.22 -13.44 6.88
C SER A 360 20.09 -12.63 8.18
N VAL A 361 21.21 -12.40 8.87
CA VAL A 361 21.26 -11.48 10.01
C VAL A 361 20.88 -10.06 9.59
N GLU A 362 21.26 -9.66 8.37
CA GLU A 362 20.92 -8.35 7.79
C GLU A 362 19.40 -8.18 7.64
N HIS A 363 18.70 -9.20 7.13
CA HIS A 363 17.25 -9.14 7.06
C HIS A 363 16.60 -9.01 8.45
N LEU A 364 17.15 -9.66 9.48
CA LEU A 364 16.64 -9.50 10.85
C LEU A 364 16.89 -8.10 11.41
N TYR A 365 18.00 -7.47 11.02
CA TYR A 365 18.28 -6.08 11.36
C TYR A 365 17.30 -5.12 10.69
N GLN A 366 16.97 -5.36 9.41
CA GLN A 366 16.03 -4.57 8.64
C GLN A 366 14.60 -4.56 9.20
N LEU A 367 14.24 -5.54 10.04
CA LEU A 367 12.96 -5.54 10.78
C LEU A 367 12.86 -4.42 11.82
N PHE A 368 13.97 -3.79 12.20
CA PHE A 368 13.99 -2.78 13.25
C PHE A 368 14.59 -1.45 12.79
N LYS A 369 15.31 -1.46 11.68
CA LYS A 369 15.90 -0.26 11.09
C LYS A 369 15.79 -0.35 9.57
N VAL A 370 15.38 0.75 8.95
CA VAL A 370 15.30 0.82 7.50
C VAL A 370 16.66 1.24 6.95
N ASP A 371 17.32 0.34 6.21
CA ASP A 371 18.69 0.55 5.69
C ASP A 371 18.71 0.81 4.17
N LEU A 372 17.56 1.18 3.62
CA LEU A 372 17.38 1.62 2.24
C LEU A 372 17.14 3.14 2.23
N PRO A 373 17.49 3.86 1.14
CA PRO A 373 17.16 5.27 1.02
C PRO A 373 15.65 5.35 1.17
N THR A 374 15.18 5.91 2.29
CA THR A 374 13.77 5.96 2.71
C THR A 374 13.52 7.23 3.52
N PHE A 375 12.25 7.63 3.65
CA PHE A 375 11.84 8.84 4.37
C PHE A 375 11.93 8.68 5.91
N TYR A 376 12.11 7.45 6.41
CA TYR A 376 12.06 7.12 7.83
C TYR A 376 13.14 6.11 8.20
N LYS A 377 13.78 6.34 9.34
CA LYS A 377 14.87 5.51 9.86
C LYS A 377 14.39 4.18 10.44
N TYR A 378 13.15 4.13 10.90
CA TYR A 378 12.58 2.98 11.60
C TYR A 378 11.21 2.62 11.03
N PRO A 379 10.85 1.34 11.02
CA PRO A 379 9.50 0.90 10.65
C PRO A 379 8.46 1.48 11.62
N PHE A 380 7.25 1.76 11.14
CA PHE A 380 6.26 2.56 11.87
C PHE A 380 5.75 1.90 13.15
N PHE A 381 5.74 0.57 13.20
CA PHE A 381 5.26 -0.18 14.38
C PHE A 381 5.95 0.22 15.69
N ILE A 382 7.16 0.80 15.65
CA ILE A 382 7.86 1.21 16.86
C ILE A 382 7.08 2.27 17.66
N ILE A 383 6.18 3.04 17.03
CA ILE A 383 5.30 3.99 17.73
C ILE A 383 4.28 3.28 18.61
N ASP A 384 3.93 2.05 18.25
CA ASP A 384 2.99 1.16 18.92
C ASP A 384 3.70 0.15 19.82
N TYR A 385 4.91 0.46 20.30
CA TYR A 385 5.70 -0.48 21.10
C TYR A 385 4.95 -1.05 22.32
N LYS A 386 3.96 -0.34 22.87
CA LYS A 386 3.15 -0.82 24.00
C LYS A 386 2.06 -1.83 23.63
N ASP A 387 1.81 -2.04 22.34
CA ASP A 387 0.85 -3.03 21.86
C ASP A 387 1.20 -4.44 22.37
N LYS A 388 0.17 -5.20 22.74
CA LYS A 388 0.35 -6.50 23.39
C LYS A 388 0.99 -7.53 22.45
N GLU A 389 0.60 -7.55 21.18
CA GLU A 389 1.16 -8.50 20.21
C GLU A 389 2.59 -8.09 19.84
N VAL A 390 2.87 -6.78 19.74
CA VAL A 390 4.25 -6.28 19.57
C VAL A 390 5.14 -6.69 20.74
N GLN A 391 4.70 -6.46 21.99
CA GLN A 391 5.47 -6.85 23.18
C GLN A 391 5.77 -8.35 23.21
N LYS A 392 4.76 -9.17 22.91
CA LYS A 392 4.89 -10.63 22.83
C LYS A 392 5.86 -11.06 21.72
N ALA A 393 5.78 -10.44 20.55
CA ALA A 393 6.69 -10.71 19.43
C ALA A 393 8.14 -10.38 19.78
N LEU A 394 8.37 -9.22 20.41
CA LEU A 394 9.68 -8.80 20.88
C LEU A 394 10.22 -9.74 21.96
N ASP A 395 9.39 -10.17 22.92
CA ASP A 395 9.79 -11.12 23.95
C ASP A 395 10.21 -12.48 23.36
N LYS A 396 9.43 -12.99 22.40
CA LYS A 396 9.79 -14.19 21.66
C LYS A 396 11.12 -13.99 20.94
N PHE A 397 11.28 -12.90 20.20
CA PHE A 397 12.52 -12.58 19.47
C PHE A 397 13.75 -12.54 20.39
N ILE A 398 13.64 -11.84 21.53
CA ILE A 398 14.71 -11.69 22.53
C ILE A 398 15.07 -13.04 23.17
N SER A 399 14.07 -13.90 23.43
CA SER A 399 14.26 -15.19 24.10
C SER A 399 15.04 -16.22 23.26
N ILE A 400 15.10 -16.05 21.94
CA ILE A 400 15.66 -17.07 21.04
C ILE A 400 17.20 -17.08 21.12
N PRO A 401 17.83 -18.19 21.52
CA PRO A 401 19.27 -18.25 21.73
C PRO A 401 20.10 -17.96 20.47
N THR A 402 19.61 -18.37 19.30
CA THR A 402 20.32 -18.25 18.02
C THR A 402 20.37 -16.83 17.46
N ILE A 403 19.61 -15.88 18.03
CA ILE A 403 19.62 -14.50 17.56
C ILE A 403 20.82 -13.75 18.16
N PRO A 404 21.61 -13.02 17.35
CA PRO A 404 22.73 -12.20 17.83
C PRO A 404 22.33 -11.20 18.91
N GLU A 405 23.19 -11.03 19.93
CA GLU A 405 22.88 -10.18 21.09
C GLU A 405 22.68 -8.70 20.72
N GLY A 406 23.39 -8.20 19.70
CA GLY A 406 23.17 -6.84 19.19
C GLY A 406 21.76 -6.61 18.65
N LEU A 407 21.16 -7.61 17.99
CA LEU A 407 19.77 -7.54 17.52
C LEU A 407 18.77 -7.64 18.68
N LYS A 408 19.06 -8.47 19.68
CA LYS A 408 18.25 -8.53 20.91
C LYS A 408 18.25 -7.20 21.63
N GLU A 409 19.38 -6.50 21.66
CA GLU A 409 19.48 -5.18 22.26
C GLU A 409 18.65 -4.14 21.52
N ILE A 410 18.63 -4.17 20.19
CA ILE A 410 17.73 -3.32 19.38
C ILE A 410 16.27 -3.63 19.73
N ALA A 411 15.89 -4.91 19.78
CA ALA A 411 14.54 -5.32 20.16
C ALA A 411 14.16 -4.86 21.58
N ARG A 412 15.07 -4.92 22.55
CA ARG A 412 14.87 -4.37 23.91
C ARG A 412 14.65 -2.86 23.89
N LYS A 413 15.41 -2.12 23.09
CA LYS A 413 15.22 -0.68 22.91
C LYS A 413 13.86 -0.34 22.31
N VAL A 414 13.37 -1.12 21.34
CA VAL A 414 11.99 -0.98 20.85
C VAL A 414 11.00 -1.25 21.98
N LYS A 415 11.15 -2.39 22.67
CA LYS A 415 10.27 -2.81 23.77
C LYS A 415 10.12 -1.74 24.85
N ASN A 416 11.21 -1.03 25.15
CA ASN A 416 11.26 0.03 26.15
C ASN A 416 10.89 1.43 25.61
N GLY A 417 10.65 1.57 24.30
CA GLY A 417 10.36 2.86 23.66
C GLY A 417 11.55 3.82 23.59
N THR A 418 12.78 3.28 23.57
CA THR A 418 14.04 4.05 23.60
C THR A 418 14.88 3.89 22.34
N LEU A 419 14.38 3.21 21.28
CA LEU A 419 15.11 3.07 20.03
C LEU A 419 15.21 4.40 19.26
N ALA A 420 14.12 5.16 19.23
CA ALA A 420 14.00 6.44 18.54
C ALA A 420 13.92 7.61 19.53
N THR A 421 14.31 8.80 19.11
CA THR A 421 14.15 10.03 19.89
C THR A 421 12.67 10.41 20.02
N LYS A 422 12.35 11.32 20.96
CA LYS A 422 10.97 11.80 21.14
C LYS A 422 10.48 12.54 19.89
N GLU A 423 11.37 13.27 19.23
CA GLU A 423 11.12 14.05 18.02
C GLU A 423 10.84 13.11 16.83
N GLU A 424 11.67 12.08 16.64
CA GLU A 424 11.45 11.04 15.62
C GLU A 424 10.09 10.36 15.82
N MET A 425 9.76 9.99 17.05
CA MET A 425 8.48 9.35 17.40
C MET A 425 7.28 10.30 17.22
N ALA A 426 7.43 11.58 17.54
CA ALA A 426 6.39 12.58 17.32
C ALA A 426 6.16 12.84 15.84
N TYR A 427 7.23 12.87 15.04
CA TYR A 427 7.16 12.98 13.58
C TYR A 427 6.41 11.78 12.98
N MET A 428 6.82 10.55 13.30
CA MET A 428 6.18 9.33 12.76
C MET A 428 4.68 9.29 13.11
N ARG A 429 4.30 9.69 14.33
CA ARG A 429 2.89 9.85 14.70
C ARG A 429 2.18 10.93 13.88
N GLY A 430 2.78 12.10 13.70
CA GLY A 430 2.23 13.18 12.89
C GLY A 430 2.01 12.76 11.43
N TYR A 431 2.98 12.06 10.85
CA TYR A 431 2.88 11.49 9.51
C TYR A 431 1.75 10.46 9.44
N HIS A 432 1.68 9.52 10.39
CA HIS A 432 0.61 8.52 10.44
C HIS A 432 -0.79 9.16 10.48
N GLU A 433 -0.99 10.21 11.30
CA GLU A 433 -2.26 10.96 11.34
C GLU A 433 -2.53 11.72 10.04
N PHE A 434 -1.51 12.35 9.46
CA PHE A 434 -1.63 13.07 8.18
C PHE A 434 -2.12 12.13 7.06
N ARG A 435 -1.60 10.90 7.00
CA ARG A 435 -1.96 9.89 5.98
C ARG A 435 -3.39 9.38 6.08
N LYS A 436 -4.10 9.59 7.20
CA LYS A 436 -5.53 9.25 7.28
C LYS A 436 -6.40 10.10 6.36
N THR A 437 -5.96 11.31 6.04
CA THR A 437 -6.75 12.29 5.27
C THR A 437 -6.08 12.72 3.98
N HIS A 438 -4.77 12.52 3.85
CA HIS A 438 -3.98 12.91 2.68
C HIS A 438 -3.43 11.70 1.94
N PHE A 439 -3.68 11.70 0.64
CA PHE A 439 -3.33 10.67 -0.31
C PHE A 439 -2.21 11.20 -1.20
N THR A 440 -1.06 10.52 -1.25
CA THR A 440 -0.06 10.76 -2.28
C THR A 440 -0.56 10.14 -3.58
N LEU A 441 -0.44 10.90 -4.66
CA LEU A 441 -0.68 10.37 -5.99
C LEU A 441 0.61 9.80 -6.58
N TYR A 442 0.65 8.48 -6.76
CA TYR A 442 1.63 7.83 -7.63
C TYR A 442 0.88 7.39 -8.89
N GLU A 443 0.63 8.31 -9.81
CA GLU A 443 -0.05 7.96 -11.07
C GLU A 443 0.93 7.98 -12.22
N THR A 444 1.50 6.80 -12.50
CA THR A 444 1.62 6.28 -13.86
C THR A 444 1.15 4.83 -13.80
N ILE A 445 -0.15 4.63 -13.99
CA ILE A 445 -0.59 3.36 -14.58
C ILE A 445 -0.32 3.56 -16.07
N PRO A 446 0.80 3.08 -16.65
CA PRO A 446 0.84 2.96 -18.09
C PRO A 446 -0.37 2.10 -18.46
N ALA A 447 -1.14 2.54 -19.44
CA ALA A 447 -2.07 1.62 -20.09
C ALA A 447 -1.24 0.37 -20.42
N ARG A 448 -1.66 -0.81 -19.94
CA ARG A 448 -1.07 -2.06 -20.43
C ARG A 448 -1.32 -2.02 -21.95
N GLY A 449 -0.23 -1.82 -22.69
CA GLY A 449 -0.24 -1.81 -24.16
C GLY A 449 -0.63 -3.16 -24.71
#